data_AF-A0A1H3LXG6-F1
#
_entry.id   AF-A0A1H3LXG6-F1
#
_cell.length_a   1.000
_cell.length_b   1.000
_cell.length_c   1.000
_cell.angle_alpha   90.00
_cell.angle_beta   90.00
_cell.angle_gamma   90.00
#
_symmetry.space_group_name_H-M   'P 1'
#
loop_
_entity.id
_entity.type
_entity.pdbx_description
1 polymer ?
#
loop_
_entity_poly.entity_id
_entity_poly.type
_entity_poly.pdbx_seq_one_letter_code
_entity_poly.pdbx_strand_id
1 'polypeptide(L)'
;MTEYGRRNATRLGPDQVRRARFAPASRRRPGLEAEQVYAFLAMVADELGYLHRDLAVARAENERIKKGLRAWQSQHADCAVTVHGTPVTKPSVGRARPHGRQGDW
;
A
#
# COMPACT_ATOMS: atom_id res chain seq x y z
N MET A 1 -10.49 17.59 -5.26
CA MET A 1 -9.54 16.95 -6.19
C MET A 1 -9.47 15.49 -5.79
N THR A 2 -9.98 14.64 -6.67
CA THR A 2 -10.73 13.44 -6.31
C THR A 2 -9.85 12.36 -5.70
N GLU A 3 -10.22 11.96 -4.49
CA GLU A 3 -9.94 10.67 -3.90
C GLU A 3 -10.32 9.59 -4.91
N TYR A 4 -9.34 9.10 -5.67
CA TYR A 4 -9.48 7.90 -6.50
C TYR A 4 -9.74 6.74 -5.55
N GLY A 5 -11.03 6.55 -5.30
CA GLY A 5 -11.56 5.59 -4.39
C GLY A 5 -11.01 4.20 -4.66
N ARG A 6 -10.82 3.51 -3.54
CA ARG A 6 -10.90 2.05 -3.44
C ARG A 6 -9.64 1.29 -3.85
N ARG A 7 -8.59 1.47 -3.05
CA ARG A 7 -7.47 0.53 -2.94
C ARG A 7 -7.86 -0.90 -2.54
N ASN A 8 -9.13 -1.21 -2.28
CA ASN A 8 -9.59 -2.57 -1.93
C ASN A 8 -10.90 -2.97 -2.63
N ALA A 9 -11.10 -2.63 -3.92
CA ALA A 9 -11.87 -3.57 -4.75
C ALA A 9 -10.98 -4.79 -4.83
N THR A 10 -11.41 -5.94 -4.33
CA THR A 10 -10.65 -7.20 -4.38
C THR A 10 -9.99 -7.30 -5.75
N ARG A 11 -8.65 -7.14 -5.78
CA ARG A 11 -7.92 -7.03 -7.05
C ARG A 11 -8.19 -8.31 -7.83
N LEU A 12 -8.71 -8.16 -9.05
CA LEU A 12 -8.95 -9.28 -9.94
C LEU A 12 -7.60 -9.96 -10.23
N GLY A 13 -7.46 -11.22 -9.81
CA GLY A 13 -6.24 -11.98 -10.00
C GLY A 13 -6.16 -12.58 -11.41
N PRO A 14 -4.95 -12.75 -11.99
CA PRO A 14 -4.78 -13.44 -13.28
C PRO A 14 -5.50 -14.78 -13.34
N ASP A 15 -5.37 -15.59 -12.29
CA ASP A 15 -6.01 -16.91 -12.24
C ASP A 15 -7.54 -16.82 -12.15
N GLN A 16 -8.06 -15.75 -11.53
CA GLN A 16 -9.49 -15.49 -11.49
C GLN A 16 -10.02 -15.16 -12.88
N VAL A 17 -9.25 -14.42 -13.70
CA VAL A 17 -9.59 -14.13 -15.10
C VAL A 17 -9.60 -15.41 -15.94
N ARG A 18 -8.57 -16.27 -15.82
CA ARG A 18 -8.51 -17.54 -16.57
C ARG A 18 -9.67 -18.49 -16.24
N ARG A 19 -10.13 -18.46 -14.99
CA ARG A 19 -11.26 -19.29 -14.51
C ARG A 19 -12.63 -18.65 -14.73
N ALA A 20 -12.71 -17.42 -15.26
CA ALA A 20 -13.99 -16.81 -15.56
C ALA A 20 -14.76 -17.67 -16.57
N ARG A 21 -16.06 -17.83 -16.32
CA ARG A 21 -16.98 -18.56 -17.20
C ARG A 21 -18.21 -17.69 -17.43
N PHE A 22 -18.65 -17.64 -18.68
CA PHE A 22 -19.84 -16.89 -19.08
C PHE A 22 -20.96 -17.85 -19.45
N ALA A 23 -22.20 -17.43 -19.21
CA ALA A 23 -23.37 -18.18 -19.62
C ALA A 23 -23.44 -18.26 -21.16
N PRO A 24 -23.92 -19.38 -21.73
CA PRO A 24 -24.10 -19.50 -23.18
C PRO A 24 -25.05 -18.43 -23.73
N ALA A 25 -24.83 -18.04 -24.98
CA ALA A 25 -25.76 -17.20 -25.72
C ALA A 25 -27.15 -17.84 -25.80
N SER A 26 -28.20 -17.01 -25.72
CA SER A 26 -29.58 -17.48 -25.91
C SER A 26 -30.02 -17.26 -27.35
N ARG A 27 -30.97 -18.05 -27.87
CA ARG A 27 -31.53 -17.82 -29.22
C ARG A 27 -32.15 -16.44 -29.41
N ARG A 28 -32.58 -15.78 -28.33
CA ARG A 28 -33.16 -14.43 -28.36
C ARG A 28 -32.12 -13.31 -28.30
N ARG A 29 -30.88 -13.62 -27.92
CA ARG A 29 -29.75 -12.68 -27.82
C ARG A 29 -28.46 -13.41 -28.21
N PRO A 30 -28.06 -13.33 -29.49
CA PRO A 30 -26.77 -13.84 -29.94
C PRO A 30 -25.66 -13.27 -29.06
N GLY A 31 -24.74 -14.13 -28.63
CA GLY A 31 -23.61 -13.75 -27.79
C GLY A 31 -22.34 -13.56 -28.62
N LEU A 32 -21.25 -13.23 -27.93
CA LEU A 32 -19.91 -13.20 -28.52
C LEU A 32 -19.41 -14.63 -28.76
N GLU A 33 -18.53 -14.79 -29.74
CA GLU A 33 -17.84 -16.06 -30.02
C GLU A 33 -16.99 -16.46 -28.81
N ALA A 34 -17.33 -17.61 -28.21
CA ALA A 34 -16.74 -18.03 -26.95
C ALA A 34 -15.21 -18.16 -27.03
N GLU A 35 -14.70 -18.70 -28.14
CA GLU A 35 -13.25 -18.87 -28.34
C GLU A 35 -12.52 -17.53 -28.39
N GLN A 36 -13.09 -16.53 -29.06
CA GLN A 36 -12.50 -15.20 -29.12
C GLN A 36 -12.48 -14.53 -27.74
N VAL A 37 -13.55 -14.69 -26.96
CA VAL A 37 -13.63 -14.18 -25.59
C VAL A 37 -12.57 -14.83 -24.71
N TYR A 38 -12.44 -16.16 -24.75
CA TYR A 38 -11.45 -16.88 -23.92
C TYR A 38 -10.01 -16.57 -24.33
N ALA A 39 -9.72 -16.42 -25.63
CA ALA A 39 -8.41 -15.96 -26.10
C ALA A 39 -8.08 -14.55 -25.59
N PHE A 40 -9.05 -13.62 -25.65
CA PHE A 40 -8.87 -12.28 -25.10
C PHE A 40 -8.64 -12.30 -23.58
N LEU A 41 -9.40 -13.10 -22.83
CA LEU A 41 -9.21 -13.23 -21.39
C LEU A 41 -7.84 -13.82 -21.03
N ALA A 42 -7.29 -14.74 -21.84
CA ALA A 42 -5.95 -15.26 -21.63
C ALA A 42 -4.89 -14.14 -21.74
N MET A 43 -4.97 -13.32 -22.79
CA MET A 43 -4.09 -12.16 -22.96
C MET A 43 -4.22 -11.15 -21.81
N VAL A 44 -5.46 -10.86 -21.38
CA VAL A 44 -5.70 -9.98 -20.22
C VAL A 44 -5.10 -10.57 -18.93
N ALA A 45 -5.20 -11.88 -18.73
CA ALA A 45 -4.62 -12.53 -17.56
C ALA A 45 -3.08 -12.46 -17.56
N ASP A 46 -2.46 -12.63 -18.74
CA ASP A 46 -1.01 -12.49 -18.89
C ASP A 46 -0.54 -11.07 -18.58
N GLU A 47 -1.23 -10.06 -19.11
CA GLU A 47 -0.93 -8.64 -18.87
C GLU A 47 -1.12 -8.26 -17.39
N LEU A 48 -2.20 -8.71 -16.76
CA LEU A 48 -2.38 -8.51 -15.31
C LEU A 48 -1.28 -9.19 -14.50
N GLY A 49 -0.81 -10.36 -14.93
CA GLY A 49 0.32 -11.05 -14.32
C GLY A 49 1.62 -10.25 -14.44
N TYR A 50 1.87 -9.67 -15.61
CA TYR A 50 3.00 -8.79 -15.86
C TYR A 50 2.95 -7.54 -14.97
N LEU A 51 1.84 -6.80 -14.98
CA LEU A 51 1.66 -5.59 -14.17
C LEU A 51 1.77 -5.85 -12.66
N HIS A 52 1.28 -6.99 -12.18
CA HIS A 52 1.42 -7.37 -10.77
C HIS A 52 2.87 -7.64 -10.38
N ARG A 53 3.67 -8.26 -11.26
CA ARG A 53 5.11 -8.46 -11.02
C ARG A 53 5.85 -7.12 -11.00
N ASP A 54 5.60 -6.25 -11.97
CA ASP A 54 6.23 -4.92 -12.04
C ASP A 54 5.91 -4.08 -10.80
N LEU A 55 4.65 -4.12 -10.34
CA LEU A 55 4.25 -3.46 -9.11
C LEU A 55 4.94 -4.05 -7.87
N ALA A 56 5.13 -5.37 -7.82
CA ALA A 56 5.85 -6.02 -6.73
C ALA A 56 7.32 -5.59 -6.69
N VAL A 57 7.98 -5.53 -7.85
CA VAL A 57 9.37 -5.04 -8.00
C VAL A 57 9.47 -3.58 -7.54
N ALA A 58 8.59 -2.71 -8.05
CA ALA A 58 8.60 -1.29 -7.68
C ALA A 58 8.39 -1.08 -6.18
N ARG A 59 7.52 -1.86 -5.54
CA ARG A 59 7.31 -1.83 -4.09
C ARG A 59 8.54 -2.29 -3.33
N ALA A 60 9.18 -3.37 -3.78
CA ALA A 60 10.39 -3.88 -3.15
C ALA A 60 11.51 -2.83 -3.18
N GLU A 61 11.70 -2.16 -4.32
CA GLU A 61 12.70 -1.11 -4.45
C GLU A 61 12.37 0.11 -3.59
N ASN A 62 11.10 0.54 -3.56
CA ASN A 62 10.67 1.64 -2.70
C ASN A 62 10.93 1.34 -1.21
N GLU A 63 10.69 0.10 -0.77
CA GLU A 63 11.00 -0.31 0.60
C GLU A 63 12.51 -0.38 0.87
N ARG A 64 13.32 -0.78 -0.11
CA ARG A 64 14.79 -0.72 -0.01
C ARG A 64 15.27 0.71 0.19
N ILE A 65 14.80 1.65 -0.63
CA ILE A 65 15.12 3.08 -0.53
C ILE A 65 14.72 3.64 0.85
N LYS A 66 13.49 3.38 1.29
CA LYS A 66 13.00 3.81 2.61
C LYS A 66 13.83 3.24 3.75
N LYS A 67 14.25 1.98 3.67
CA LYS A 67 15.12 1.37 4.68
C LYS A 67 16.48 2.05 4.72
N GLY A 68 17.09 2.33 3.56
CA GLY A 68 18.35 3.08 3.48
C GLY A 68 18.22 4.48 4.09
N LEU A 69 17.15 5.21 3.76
CA LEU A 69 16.90 6.53 4.30
C LEU A 69 16.72 6.50 5.83
N ARG A 70 15.95 5.55 6.36
CA ARG A 70 15.78 5.40 7.81
C ARG A 70 17.10 5.07 8.51
N ALA A 71 17.91 4.18 7.95
CA ALA A 71 19.21 3.83 8.51
C ALA A 71 20.15 5.04 8.56
N TRP A 72 20.22 5.80 7.47
CA TRP A 72 20.98 7.05 7.42
C TRP A 72 20.45 8.09 8.43
N GLN A 73 19.13 8.30 8.51
CA GLN A 73 18.52 9.20 9.49
C GLN A 73 18.83 8.79 10.93
N SER A 74 18.83 7.50 11.26
CA SER A 74 19.19 7.02 12.60
C SER A 74 20.65 7.31 12.93
N GLN A 75 21.57 7.04 12.00
CA GLN A 75 23.01 7.33 12.19
C GLN A 75 23.27 8.83 12.40
N HIS A 76 22.56 9.69 11.67
CA HIS A 76 22.71 11.14 11.81
C HIS A 76 21.86 11.77 12.92
N ALA A 77 20.84 11.08 13.45
CA ALA A 77 20.08 11.51 14.62
C ALA A 77 20.96 11.48 15.88
N ASP A 78 21.89 10.52 15.96
CA ASP A 78 22.88 10.44 17.03
C ASP A 78 24.04 11.43 16.81
N CYS A 79 24.21 11.96 15.59
CA CYS A 79 25.15 13.03 15.27
C CYS A 79 24.52 14.43 15.41
N ALA A 80 23.40 14.59 16.12
CA ALA A 80 22.79 15.88 16.39
C ALA A 80 23.87 16.89 16.81
N VAL A 81 24.13 17.82 15.90
CA VAL A 81 25.28 18.71 15.94
C VAL A 81 25.16 19.57 17.20
N THR A 82 26.07 19.36 18.14
CA THR A 82 26.35 20.30 19.22
C THR A 82 26.97 21.55 18.61
N VAL A 83 26.16 22.44 18.01
CA VAL A 83 26.67 23.69 17.43
C VAL A 83 27.08 24.68 18.54
N HIS A 84 26.54 24.58 19.76
CA HIS A 84 26.79 25.58 20.83
C HIS A 84 26.85 25.03 22.26
N GLY A 85 27.23 23.76 22.48
CA GLY A 85 27.36 23.21 23.84
C GLY A 85 26.05 23.04 24.61
N THR A 86 24.89 23.29 24.00
CA THR A 86 23.58 23.03 24.61
C THR A 86 22.90 21.86 23.91
N PRO A 87 22.60 20.75 24.63
CA PRO A 87 21.80 19.68 24.07
C PRO A 87 20.35 20.18 23.92
N VAL A 88 19.88 20.36 22.69
CA VAL A 88 18.45 20.49 22.40
C VAL A 88 17.83 19.09 22.51
N THR A 89 17.55 18.66 23.74
CA THR A 89 16.62 17.56 23.99
C THR A 89 15.22 18.02 23.62
N LYS A 90 14.53 17.26 22.75
CA LYS A 90 13.08 17.41 22.55
C LYS A 90 12.40 17.45 23.92
N PRO A 91 11.54 18.43 24.21
CA PRO A 91 10.87 18.48 25.51
C PRO A 91 10.00 17.23 25.63
N SER A 92 10.41 16.34 26.52
CA SER A 92 9.55 15.29 27.04
C SER A 92 8.31 16.01 27.58
N VAL A 93 7.17 15.81 26.92
CA VAL A 93 5.87 16.19 27.47
C VAL A 93 5.71 15.42 28.78
N GLY A 94 6.08 16.08 29.87
CA GLY A 94 5.94 15.58 31.21
C GLY A 94 4.46 15.34 31.46
N ARG A 95 4.10 14.08 31.60
CA ARG A 95 2.80 13.68 32.14
C ARG A 95 2.69 14.30 33.53
N ALA A 96 1.90 15.38 33.65
CA ALA A 96 1.63 16.03 34.92
C ALA A 96 1.09 15.00 35.92
N ARG A 97 1.74 14.93 37.09
CA ARG A 97 1.24 14.20 38.26
C ARG A 97 0.05 14.98 38.83
N PRO A 98 -1.11 14.34 39.07
CA PRO A 98 -2.18 15.00 39.82
C PRO A 98 -1.75 15.07 41.29
N HIS A 99 -1.58 16.30 41.81
CA HIS A 99 -1.49 16.52 43.25
C HIS A 99 -2.87 16.20 43.86
N GLY A 100 -2.90 15.25 44.77
CA GLY A 100 -4.04 15.01 45.64
C GLY A 100 -4.30 16.25 46.49
N ARG A 101 -5.53 16.78 46.37
CA ARG A 101 -6.07 17.81 47.27
C ARG A 101 -6.55 17.10 48.54
N GLN A 102 -5.80 17.27 49.62
CA GLN A 102 -6.33 17.18 50.99
C GLN A 102 -6.98 18.52 51.33
N GLY A 103 -8.09 18.48 52.08
CA GLY A 103 -8.69 19.66 52.71
C GLY A 103 -10.22 19.65 52.75
N ASP A 104 -10.74 19.01 53.80
CA ASP A 104 -11.84 19.43 54.69
C ASP A 104 -12.77 20.57 54.22
N TRP A 105 -14.07 20.25 54.02
CA TRP A 105 -15.27 20.63 54.80
C TRP A 105 -16.50 20.04 54.12
#